data_AF-A0A2V7XHI7-F1
#
_entry.id   AF-A0A2V7XHI7-F1
#
_cell.length_a   1.000
_cell.length_b   1.000
_cell.length_c   1.000
_cell.angle_alpha   90.00
_cell.angle_beta   90.00
_cell.angle_gamma   90.00
#
_symmetry.space_group_name_H-M   'P 1'
#
loop_
_entity.id
_entity.type
_entity.pdbx_description
1 polymer ?
#
loop_
_entity_poly.entity_id
_entity_poly.type
_entity_poly.pdbx_seq_one_letter_code
_entity_poly.pdbx_strand_id
1 'polypeptide(L)'
;MSGTATDDGVPAGGGLAITWVKVSGPGTVTFADPTKLSTTATFSIDGTYNLRLTASDTQLTTNDEVKIVVNPGNQAPVVNAGADQTVTTNAATLSGTATDDGRPNGTLTISWSKFSGPGTVSFSSPAALTTSASGRTSFD
;
A
#
# COMPACT_ATOMS: atom_id res chain seq x y z
N MET A 1 19.97 2.06 -0.45
CA MET A 1 20.26 3.45 -0.84
C MET A 1 21.76 3.59 -1.06
N SER A 2 22.16 4.38 -2.05
CA SER A 2 23.56 4.56 -2.42
C SER A 2 23.87 6.04 -2.47
N GLY A 3 24.82 6.49 -1.65
CA GLY A 3 25.38 7.84 -1.70
C GLY A 3 26.78 7.86 -2.29
N THR A 4 27.31 9.06 -2.52
CA THR A 4 28.67 9.29 -2.98
C THR A 4 29.33 10.34 -2.10
N ALA A 5 30.61 10.17 -1.81
CA ALA A 5 31.44 11.20 -1.20
C ALA A 5 32.85 11.10 -1.79
N THR A 6 33.47 12.25 -2.03
CA THR A 6 34.83 12.37 -2.57
C THR A 6 35.63 13.24 -1.63
N ASP A 7 36.85 12.81 -1.34
CA ASP A 7 37.83 13.51 -0.52
C ASP A 7 39.06 13.80 -1.39
N ASP A 8 39.70 14.96 -1.20
CA ASP A 8 40.90 15.34 -1.96
C ASP A 8 42.20 14.75 -1.37
N GLY A 9 42.09 13.96 -0.30
CA GLY A 9 43.19 13.34 0.42
C GLY A 9 43.79 14.22 1.51
N VAL A 10 43.14 15.33 1.87
CA VAL A 10 43.59 16.27 2.89
C VAL A 10 42.57 16.34 4.02
N PRO A 11 42.98 16.15 5.30
CA PRO A 11 44.34 15.89 5.77
C PRO A 11 44.86 14.51 5.36
N ALA A 12 46.17 14.43 5.05
CA ALA A 12 46.82 13.18 4.65
C ALA A 12 46.73 12.13 5.78
N GLY A 13 46.13 10.98 5.47
CA GLY A 13 45.86 9.92 6.45
C GLY A 13 44.58 10.13 7.28
N GLY A 14 43.85 11.22 7.03
CA GLY A 14 42.47 11.40 7.51
C GLY A 14 41.55 10.37 6.85
N GLY A 15 40.72 9.71 7.66
CA GLY A 15 39.68 8.83 7.15
C GLY A 15 38.42 9.62 6.83
N LEU A 16 37.76 9.30 5.71
CA LEU A 16 36.46 9.86 5.39
C LEU A 16 35.37 9.19 6.25
N ALA A 17 34.88 9.91 7.24
CA ALA A 17 33.76 9.49 8.08
C ALA A 17 32.44 9.72 7.35
N ILE A 18 31.61 8.68 7.28
CA ILE A 18 30.29 8.70 6.66
C ILE A 18 29.23 8.49 7.74
N THR A 19 28.11 9.21 7.67
CA THR A 19 26.98 8.98 8.57
C THR A 19 25.65 9.25 7.86
N TRP A 20 24.74 8.28 7.96
CA TRP A 20 23.33 8.42 7.61
C TRP A 20 22.48 8.71 8.84
N VAL A 21 21.58 9.68 8.73
CA VAL A 21 20.59 9.98 9.77
C VAL A 21 19.20 10.24 9.16
N LYS A 22 18.16 9.99 9.94
CA LYS A 22 16.82 10.50 9.67
C LYS A 22 16.75 11.96 10.13
N VAL A 23 16.39 12.87 9.23
CA VAL A 23 16.12 14.29 9.54
C VAL A 23 14.67 14.49 9.95
N SER A 24 13.73 13.93 9.17
CA SER A 24 12.30 14.03 9.43
C SER A 24 11.52 12.83 8.91
N GLY A 25 10.27 12.67 9.37
CA GLY A 25 9.35 11.62 8.94
C GLY A 25 8.57 10.99 10.10
N PRO A 26 7.49 10.24 9.82
CA PRO A 26 6.52 9.80 10.83
C PRO A 26 6.99 8.65 11.73
N GLY A 27 7.86 7.76 11.23
CA GLY A 27 8.30 6.55 11.97
C GLY A 27 9.82 6.49 12.23
N THR A 28 10.27 5.39 12.79
CA THR A 28 11.71 5.12 12.96
C THR A 28 12.32 4.67 11.63
N VAL A 29 13.56 5.09 11.39
CA VAL A 29 14.38 4.60 10.28
C VAL A 29 15.56 3.84 10.85
N THR A 30 15.71 2.58 10.45
CA THR A 30 16.83 1.73 10.87
C THR A 30 17.76 1.50 9.69
N PHE A 31 19.02 1.89 9.84
CA PHE A 31 20.06 1.65 8.83
C PHE A 31 20.79 0.36 9.18
N ALA A 32 20.99 -0.52 8.19
CA ALA A 32 21.78 -1.75 8.38
C ALA A 32 23.23 -1.42 8.78
N ASP A 33 23.78 -0.36 8.19
CA ASP A 33 25.07 0.23 8.56
C ASP A 33 25.03 1.73 8.20
N PRO A 34 24.85 2.65 9.17
CA PRO A 34 24.76 4.08 8.89
C PRO A 34 26.11 4.69 8.49
N THR A 35 27.22 3.94 8.59
CA THR A 35 28.58 4.45 8.33
C THR A 35 29.11 4.09 6.94
N LYS A 36 28.28 3.51 6.07
CA LYS A 36 28.62 3.17 4.69
C LYS A 36 27.86 4.03 3.68
N LEU A 37 28.54 4.37 2.59
CA LEU A 37 27.93 5.06 1.44
C LEU A 37 26.78 4.25 0.84
N SER A 38 26.91 2.92 0.78
CA SER A 38 25.85 2.00 0.37
C SER A 38 25.32 1.25 1.59
N THR A 39 24.04 1.43 1.87
CA THR A 39 23.36 0.82 3.02
C THR A 39 21.89 0.55 2.72
N THR A 40 21.23 -0.23 3.56
CA THR A 40 19.78 -0.45 3.51
C THR A 40 19.13 0.29 4.67
N ALA A 41 18.04 1.00 4.38
CA ALA A 41 17.20 1.64 5.38
C ALA A 41 15.84 0.92 5.42
N THR A 42 15.33 0.63 6.62
CA THR A 42 13.98 0.12 6.86
C THR A 42 13.16 1.15 7.64
N PHE A 43 11.85 1.20 7.38
CA PHE A 43 10.95 2.24 7.86
C PHE A 43 9.81 1.59 8.64
N SER A 44 9.49 2.11 9.82
CA SER A 44 8.45 1.49 10.68
C SER A 44 7.02 1.91 10.35
N ILE A 45 6.85 3.02 9.62
CA ILE A 45 5.53 3.59 9.28
C ILE A 45 5.60 4.14 7.85
N ASP A 46 4.51 3.99 7.09
CA ASP A 46 4.37 4.63 5.79
C ASP A 46 4.41 6.15 5.90
N GLY A 47 4.91 6.81 4.85
CA GLY A 47 4.94 8.26 4.76
C GLY A 47 6.21 8.79 4.12
N THR A 48 6.34 10.12 4.16
CA THR A 48 7.49 10.81 3.59
C THR A 48 8.57 11.02 4.64
N TYR A 49 9.79 10.61 4.32
CA TYR A 49 10.98 10.77 5.14
C TYR A 49 11.99 11.64 4.42
N ASN A 50 12.78 12.37 5.20
CA ASN A 50 13.97 13.04 4.71
C ASN A 50 15.18 12.45 5.45
N LEU A 51 16.11 11.88 4.71
CA LEU A 51 17.33 11.26 5.25
C LEU A 51 18.53 12.10 4.82
N ARG A 52 19.56 12.17 5.66
CA ARG A 52 20.77 12.94 5.37
C ARG A 52 22.01 12.06 5.38
N LEU A 53 22.81 12.18 4.33
CA LEU A 53 24.18 11.70 4.26
C LEU A 53 25.09 12.82 4.73
N THR A 54 26.00 12.54 5.65
CA THR A 54 27.06 13.46 6.08
C THR A 54 28.40 12.80 5.82
N ALA A 55 29.34 13.56 5.24
CA ALA A 55 30.73 13.14 5.03
C ALA A 55 31.67 14.14 5.71
N SER A 56 32.69 13.64 6.40
CA SER A 56 33.72 14.46 7.03
C SER A 56 35.10 13.84 6.91
N ASP A 57 36.08 14.64 6.55
CA ASP A 57 37.51 14.31 6.46
C ASP A 57 38.26 14.63 7.77
N THR A 58 37.53 14.85 8.87
CA THR A 58 38.00 15.37 10.19
C THR A 58 38.25 16.87 10.29
N GLN A 59 38.33 17.60 9.17
CA GLN A 59 38.54 19.05 9.15
C GLN A 59 37.29 19.79 8.64
N LEU A 60 36.69 19.29 7.58
CA LEU A 60 35.49 19.79 6.94
C LEU A 60 34.36 18.76 7.05
N THR A 61 33.14 19.25 6.91
CA THR A 61 31.94 18.42 6.94
C THR A 61 30.97 18.95 5.90
N THR A 62 30.46 18.04 5.07
CA THR A 62 29.40 18.34 4.09
C THR A 62 28.26 17.35 4.26
N ASN A 63 27.09 17.71 3.76
CA ASN A 63 25.92 16.85 3.81
C ASN A 63 25.00 17.06 2.61
N ASP A 64 24.21 16.03 2.31
CA ASP A 64 23.15 16.04 1.31
C ASP A 64 21.93 15.27 1.82
N GLU A 65 20.74 15.67 1.39
CA GLU A 65 19.46 15.14 1.86
C GLU A 65 18.69 14.46 0.74
N VAL A 66 18.06 13.33 1.06
CA VAL A 66 17.22 12.56 0.14
C VAL A 66 15.82 12.36 0.71
N LYS A 67 14.82 12.70 -0.09
CA LYS A 67 13.42 12.40 0.21
C LYS A 67 13.09 10.95 -0.19
N ILE A 68 12.56 10.19 0.75
CA ILE A 68 12.03 8.84 0.53
C ILE A 68 10.52 8.84 0.81
N VAL A 69 9.73 8.25 -0.08
CA VAL A 69 8.28 8.07 0.12
C VAL A 69 7.99 6.58 0.27
N VAL A 70 7.58 6.18 1.48
CA VAL A 70 7.11 4.83 1.80
C VAL A 70 5.59 4.83 1.63
N ASN A 71 5.08 4.02 0.71
CA ASN A 71 3.65 3.91 0.48
C ASN A 71 3.10 2.67 1.19
N PRO A 72 1.86 2.74 1.73
CA PRO A 72 1.20 1.56 2.24
C PRO A 72 1.09 0.50 1.14
N GLY A 73 1.28 -0.76 1.55
CA GLY A 73 1.06 -1.92 0.70
C GLY A 73 -0.40 -2.04 0.28
N ASN A 74 -0.62 -2.74 -0.82
CA ASN A 74 -1.96 -3.05 -1.33
C ASN A 74 -2.72 -3.96 -0.36
N GLN A 75 -3.95 -3.60 0.00
CA GLN A 75 -4.87 -4.46 0.75
C GLN A 75 -5.94 -5.05 -0.17
N ALA A 76 -6.51 -6.18 0.25
CA ALA A 76 -7.64 -6.76 -0.48
C ALA A 76 -8.92 -5.95 -0.22
N PRO A 77 -9.84 -5.86 -1.21
CA PRO A 77 -11.15 -5.28 -0.99
C PRO A 77 -11.93 -5.99 0.12
N VAL A 78 -12.74 -5.21 0.83
CA VAL A 78 -13.70 -5.71 1.82
C VAL A 78 -15.10 -5.66 1.21
N VAL A 79 -15.83 -6.77 1.26
CA VAL A 79 -17.19 -6.90 0.71
C VAL A 79 -18.17 -7.39 1.78
N ASN A 80 -19.39 -6.87 1.73
CA ASN A 80 -20.51 -7.32 2.55
C ASN A 80 -21.76 -7.44 1.65
N ALA A 81 -22.46 -8.58 1.70
CA ALA A 81 -23.63 -8.85 0.87
C ALA A 81 -24.95 -8.27 1.44
N GLY A 82 -24.90 -7.65 2.61
CA GLY A 82 -26.08 -7.26 3.39
C GLY A 82 -26.51 -8.36 4.37
N ALA A 83 -27.62 -8.12 5.06
CA ALA A 83 -28.21 -9.11 5.96
C ALA A 83 -28.88 -10.26 5.17
N ASP A 84 -28.90 -11.45 5.78
CA ASP A 84 -29.63 -12.59 5.25
C ASP A 84 -31.13 -12.28 5.12
N GLN A 85 -31.74 -12.74 4.03
CA GLN A 85 -33.13 -12.45 3.71
C GLN A 85 -33.96 -13.72 3.65
N THR A 86 -35.18 -13.64 4.16
CA THR A 86 -36.24 -14.62 3.90
C THR A 86 -37.32 -13.91 3.08
N VAL A 87 -37.66 -14.46 1.92
CA VAL A 87 -38.68 -13.88 1.02
C VAL A 87 -39.81 -14.88 0.80
N THR A 88 -41.04 -14.38 0.68
CA THR A 88 -42.23 -15.19 0.33
C THR A 88 -42.56 -15.14 -1.16
N THR A 89 -41.88 -14.25 -1.90
CA THR A 89 -41.97 -14.11 -3.36
C THR A 89 -40.79 -14.81 -4.04
N ASN A 90 -40.79 -14.86 -5.37
CA ASN A 90 -39.66 -15.37 -6.16
C ASN A 90 -38.58 -14.32 -6.42
N ALA A 91 -38.54 -13.21 -5.66
CA ALA A 91 -37.58 -12.13 -5.86
C ALA A 91 -37.07 -11.53 -4.54
N ALA A 92 -35.83 -11.08 -4.55
CA ALA A 92 -35.18 -10.37 -3.44
C ALA A 92 -34.41 -9.16 -3.98
N THR A 93 -34.38 -8.08 -3.21
CA THR A 93 -33.49 -6.94 -3.48
C THR A 93 -32.22 -7.13 -2.67
N LEU A 94 -31.09 -7.31 -3.35
CA LEU A 94 -29.78 -7.44 -2.73
C LEU A 94 -29.12 -6.05 -2.70
N SER A 95 -28.56 -5.68 -1.55
CA SER A 95 -27.83 -4.43 -1.39
C SER A 95 -26.58 -4.70 -0.56
N GLY A 96 -25.45 -4.72 -1.25
CA GLY A 96 -24.14 -4.95 -0.65
C GLY A 96 -23.31 -3.67 -0.59
N THR A 97 -22.16 -3.78 0.07
CA THR A 97 -21.11 -2.76 0.10
C THR A 97 -19.79 -3.37 -0.32
N ALA A 98 -18.97 -2.62 -1.05
CA ALA A 98 -17.59 -2.97 -1.32
C ALA A 98 -16.72 -1.73 -1.09
N THR A 99 -15.61 -1.91 -0.37
CA THR A 99 -14.64 -0.85 -0.08
C THR A 99 -13.24 -1.37 -0.34
N ASP A 100 -12.35 -0.48 -0.75
CA ASP A 100 -10.97 -0.78 -1.09
C ASP A 100 -10.07 0.38 -0.65
N ASP A 101 -8.78 0.13 -0.48
CA ASP A 101 -7.80 1.15 -0.10
C ASP A 101 -7.38 2.05 -1.28
N GLY A 102 -7.98 1.84 -2.46
CA GLY A 102 -7.75 2.59 -3.68
C GLY A 102 -6.43 2.21 -4.34
N ARG A 103 -5.81 1.09 -3.94
CA ARG A 103 -4.54 0.62 -4.47
C ARG A 103 -4.72 -0.75 -5.14
N PRO A 104 -3.85 -1.05 -6.12
CA PRO A 104 -3.34 -0.05 -7.07
C PRO A 104 -4.50 0.78 -7.65
N ASN A 105 -4.21 1.93 -8.27
CA ASN A 105 -5.26 2.70 -8.95
C ASN A 105 -6.02 1.78 -9.93
N GLY A 106 -7.30 1.56 -9.65
CA GLY A 106 -8.12 0.58 -10.34
C GLY A 106 -9.59 0.74 -9.97
N THR A 107 -10.44 0.00 -10.68
CA THR A 107 -11.89 0.02 -10.44
C THR A 107 -12.30 -1.27 -9.74
N LEU A 108 -13.04 -1.14 -8.64
CA LEU A 108 -13.68 -2.28 -8.01
C LEU A 108 -14.68 -2.93 -8.96
N THR A 109 -14.54 -4.24 -9.16
CA THR A 109 -15.50 -5.05 -9.94
C THR A 109 -16.43 -5.78 -8.99
N ILE A 110 -17.74 -5.61 -9.18
CA ILE A 110 -18.79 -6.28 -8.41
C ILE A 110 -19.37 -7.41 -9.25
N SER A 111 -19.73 -8.53 -8.62
CA SER A 111 -20.42 -9.63 -9.29
C SER A 111 -21.33 -10.36 -8.32
N TRP A 112 -22.63 -10.36 -8.63
CA TRP A 112 -23.62 -11.21 -8.00
C TRP A 112 -23.79 -12.50 -8.79
N SER A 113 -23.75 -13.64 -8.09
CA SER A 113 -23.98 -14.94 -8.68
C SER A 113 -24.70 -15.86 -7.70
N LYS A 114 -25.38 -16.87 -8.23
CA LYS A 114 -25.91 -17.95 -7.41
C LYS A 114 -24.79 -18.95 -7.12
N PHE A 115 -24.35 -18.99 -5.87
CA PHE A 115 -23.34 -19.95 -5.43
C PHE A 115 -23.92 -21.37 -5.30
N SER A 116 -25.10 -21.51 -4.69
CA SER A 116 -25.75 -22.81 -4.46
C SER A 116 -27.29 -22.67 -4.38
N GLY A 117 -28.01 -23.79 -4.28
CA GLY A 117 -29.47 -23.85 -4.17
C GLY A 117 -30.18 -24.38 -5.44
N PRO A 118 -31.51 -24.51 -5.44
CA PRO A 118 -32.27 -25.01 -6.58
C PRO A 118 -32.50 -23.94 -7.67
N GLY A 119 -32.79 -24.39 -8.89
CA GLY A 119 -33.20 -23.53 -10.00
C GLY A 119 -32.15 -22.54 -10.50
N THR A 120 -32.58 -21.67 -11.41
CA THR A 120 -31.76 -20.57 -11.97
C THR A 120 -32.18 -19.26 -11.32
N VAL A 121 -31.20 -18.41 -10.99
CA VAL A 121 -31.43 -17.04 -10.51
C VAL A 121 -30.95 -16.05 -11.57
N SER A 122 -31.79 -15.08 -11.89
CA SER A 122 -31.48 -13.95 -12.76
C SER A 122 -31.26 -12.71 -11.91
N PHE A 123 -30.23 -11.92 -12.26
CA PHE A 123 -29.91 -10.65 -11.60
C PHE A 123 -30.16 -9.52 -12.59
N SER A 124 -30.89 -8.48 -12.19
CA SER A 124 -31.15 -7.33 -13.06
C SER A 124 -29.90 -6.48 -13.34
N SER A 125 -28.98 -6.42 -12.38
CA SER A 125 -27.73 -5.66 -12.47
C SER A 125 -26.61 -6.36 -11.68
N PRO A 126 -26.10 -7.51 -12.16
CA PRO A 126 -25.16 -8.33 -11.40
C PRO A 126 -23.83 -7.63 -11.07
N ALA A 127 -23.48 -6.56 -11.79
CA ALA A 127 -22.28 -5.76 -11.55
C ALA A 127 -22.50 -4.50 -10.70
N ALA A 128 -23.69 -4.33 -10.10
CA ALA A 128 -24.02 -3.21 -9.23
C ALA A 128 -24.08 -3.64 -7.75
N LEU A 129 -23.80 -2.70 -6.84
CA LEU A 129 -23.93 -2.94 -5.39
C LEU A 129 -25.37 -3.26 -4.97
N THR A 130 -26.34 -2.72 -5.70
CA THR A 130 -27.77 -3.04 -5.53
C THR A 130 -28.31 -3.70 -6.79
N THR A 131 -28.97 -4.84 -6.64
CA THR A 131 -29.58 -5.60 -7.74
C THR A 131 -30.82 -6.33 -7.28
N SER A 132 -31.76 -6.58 -8.19
CA SER A 132 -32.86 -7.51 -7.95
C SER A 132 -32.46 -8.91 -8.41
N ALA A 133 -32.59 -9.89 -7.54
CA ALA A 133 -32.42 -11.31 -7.84
C ALA A 133 -33.80 -11.97 -7.94
N SER A 134 -34.08 -12.67 -9.02
CA SER A 134 -35.34 -13.41 -9.19
C SER A 134 -35.09 -14.86 -9.60
N GLY A 135 -35.82 -15.79 -9.00
CA GLY A 135 -35.78 -17.20 -9.34
C GLY A 135 -36.69 -17.50 -10.54
N ARG A 136 -36.19 -18.29 -11.49
CA ARG A 136 -37.02 -18.91 -12.53
C ARG A 136 -37.13 -20.40 -12.24
N THR A 137 -38.35 -20.87 -12.01
CA THR A 137 -38.66 -22.30 -12.07
C THR A 137 -38.72 -22.67 -13.55
N SER A 138 -37.90 -23.63 -13.98
CA SER A 138 -37.87 -24.09 -15.37
C SER A 138 -39.19 -24.81 -15.71
N PHE A 139 -40.23 -24.08 -16.11
CA PHE A 139 -41.37 -24.50 -16.97
C PHE A 139 -42.13 -23.23 -17.39
N ASP A 140 -41.70 -22.59 -18.48
CA ASP A 140 -42.45 -21.70 -19.39
C ASP A 140 -41.73 -21.66 -20.73
#